data_AF-A0A8C9W3L1-F1
#
_entry.id   AF-A0A8C9W3L1-F1
#
_cell.length_a   1.000
_cell.length_b   1.000
_cell.length_c   1.000
_cell.angle_alpha   90.00
_cell.angle_beta   90.00
_cell.angle_gamma   90.00
#
_symmetry.space_group_name_H-M   'P 1'
#
loop_
_entity.id
_entity.type
_entity.pdbx_description
1 polymer ?
#
loop_
_entity_poly.entity_id
_entity_poly.type
_entity_poly.pdbx_seq_one_letter_code
_entity_poly.pdbx_strand_id
1 'polypeptide(L)'
;LTLDTKIFNRNLIFDRTPSVLTFLLVPHSLLQEHVPVIAVLGSGGGERAVVGLLGSLAQMAEKKLLDSITYLCGVSGSTWCMASLYEDPCWSLKVPTNKDKLMERLSDGEFNISEMLDWLNEAVEDENYSLTDFWAATVVYRTVKKVSDLKKKQLAVVFFICVYKIQGNPSFFSTAIDEFPHEAGYTHVGAYVTTSLFGSQFEEGIVKKQTEEKDMLYLQGLCGSALADVENNKTEIEKWLWNWIKTAKIITKTIVALCSWTWGTKFNFLHNYSVEGKFACVCVCSSDEKRYLMDAGLLLNSPYVAALRPERKVDLILSFDFSSDDPFQTIRQAADYCKEAGVPFPTVVIPAGEEDKPKDFYVFKDGEKAPIVIHIPLFNTVSCGDNLEEWRNNYKTFQLPYDRKKIEEVLSISSLNVKNNKQQIIAEIQAVCTD
;
A
#
# COMPACT_ATOMS: atom_id res chain seq x y z
N LEU A 1 22.20 0.52 -12.51
CA LEU A 1 21.43 1.65 -11.93
C LEU A 1 21.85 1.82 -10.47
N THR A 2 22.80 2.71 -10.15
CA THR A 2 23.37 2.77 -8.77
C THR A 2 23.91 4.13 -8.30
N LEU A 3 23.87 5.20 -9.11
CA LEU A 3 24.35 6.53 -8.69
C LEU A 3 23.23 7.51 -8.32
N ASP A 4 22.17 7.62 -9.13
CA ASP A 4 21.13 8.64 -8.92
C ASP A 4 20.27 8.41 -7.67
N THR A 5 19.94 7.17 -7.32
CA THR A 5 19.15 6.86 -6.12
C THR A 5 19.89 7.20 -4.83
N LYS A 6 21.23 7.03 -4.81
CA LYS A 6 22.07 7.41 -3.66
C LYS A 6 22.14 8.92 -3.49
N ILE A 7 22.16 9.68 -4.58
CA ILE A 7 22.18 11.15 -4.56
C ILE A 7 20.80 11.68 -4.16
N PHE A 8 19.71 11.08 -4.66
CA PHE A 8 18.34 11.46 -4.32
C PHE A 8 18.01 11.25 -2.84
N ASN A 9 18.31 10.08 -2.27
CA ASN A 9 18.09 9.81 -0.84
C ASN A 9 18.95 10.71 0.05
N ARG A 10 20.20 10.99 -0.34
CA ARG A 10 21.10 11.86 0.42
C ARG A 10 20.56 13.29 0.49
N ASN A 11 20.16 13.89 -0.63
CA ASN A 11 19.66 15.27 -0.65
C ASN A 11 18.32 15.42 0.10
N LEU A 12 17.41 14.44 -0.01
CA LEU A 12 16.12 14.46 0.72
C LEU A 12 16.28 14.38 2.24
N ILE A 13 17.24 13.58 2.72
CA ILE A 13 17.53 13.45 4.15
C ILE A 13 18.17 14.75 4.69
N PHE A 14 19.11 15.35 3.96
CA PHE A 14 19.82 16.56 4.38
C PHE A 14 19.01 17.88 4.24
N ASP A 15 17.96 17.93 3.42
CA ASP A 15 17.11 19.14 3.29
C ASP A 15 15.97 19.18 4.34
N ARG A 16 15.59 18.03 4.93
CA ARG A 16 14.53 17.91 5.95
C ARG A 16 15.02 18.16 7.40
N THR A 17 16.33 18.19 7.62
CA THR A 17 16.97 17.99 8.94
C THR A 17 16.78 19.11 9.97
N PRO A 18 16.89 20.43 9.71
CA PRO A 18 17.04 21.38 10.81
C PRO A 18 15.81 21.51 11.73
N SER A 19 14.60 21.53 11.16
CA SER A 19 13.34 21.73 11.87
C SER A 19 12.83 20.47 12.58
N VAL A 20 12.94 19.32 11.92
CA VAL A 20 12.56 18.00 12.45
C VAL A 20 13.43 17.63 13.65
N LEU A 21 14.72 17.85 13.52
CA LEU A 21 15.69 17.46 14.54
C LEU A 21 15.63 18.34 15.79
N THR A 22 15.34 19.63 15.60
CA THR A 22 15.01 20.54 16.72
C THR A 22 13.76 20.06 17.46
N PHE A 23 12.74 19.58 16.74
CA PHE A 23 11.51 19.06 17.36
C PHE A 23 11.75 17.76 18.14
N LEU A 24 12.58 16.86 17.60
CA LEU A 24 12.92 15.60 18.27
C LEU A 24 13.87 15.78 19.46
N LEU A 25 14.29 17.01 19.78
CA LEU A 25 15.22 17.34 20.88
C LEU A 25 16.54 16.55 20.83
N VAL A 26 16.95 16.11 19.64
CA VAL A 26 18.22 15.38 19.48
C VAL A 26 19.36 16.40 19.41
N PRO A 27 20.43 16.26 20.23
CA PRO A 27 21.59 17.15 20.19
C PRO A 27 22.21 17.26 18.79
N HIS A 28 22.51 18.48 18.34
CA HIS A 28 23.04 18.73 16.99
C HIS A 28 24.34 17.98 16.66
N SER A 29 25.10 17.58 17.69
CA SER A 29 26.33 16.79 17.57
C SER A 29 26.10 15.32 17.19
N LEU A 30 25.03 14.68 17.65
CA LEU A 30 24.67 13.30 17.27
C LEU A 30 24.14 13.23 15.82
N LEU A 31 23.64 14.36 15.33
CA LEU A 31 22.96 14.51 14.04
C LEU A 31 23.91 14.72 12.86
N GLN A 32 25.19 15.01 13.12
CA GLN A 32 26.20 15.06 12.07
C GLN A 32 26.69 13.67 11.65
N GLU A 33 26.42 12.63 12.45
CA GLU A 33 26.91 11.27 12.20
C GLU A 33 25.81 10.31 11.68
N HIS A 34 24.59 10.35 12.21
CA HIS A 34 23.47 9.49 11.74
C HIS A 34 22.10 10.18 11.90
N VAL A 35 21.29 10.21 10.84
CA VAL A 35 19.89 10.69 10.86
C VAL A 35 19.00 9.46 10.67
N PRO A 36 18.04 9.19 11.58
CA PRO A 36 17.25 7.96 11.52
C PRO A 36 16.37 7.93 10.27
N VAL A 37 16.40 6.80 9.57
CA VAL A 37 15.53 6.50 8.45
C VAL A 37 14.24 5.87 8.99
N ILE A 38 13.17 6.67 8.99
CA ILE A 38 11.86 6.25 9.51
C ILE A 38 10.92 5.86 8.37
N ALA A 39 10.33 4.67 8.44
CA ALA A 39 9.29 4.21 7.52
C ALA A 39 7.93 4.15 8.22
N VAL A 40 6.90 4.75 7.64
CA VAL A 40 5.50 4.58 8.02
C VAL A 40 4.84 3.55 7.11
N LEU A 41 4.13 2.59 7.70
CA LEU A 41 3.48 1.49 6.99
C LEU A 41 1.98 1.55 7.25
N GLY A 42 1.17 1.58 6.20
CA GLY A 42 -0.28 1.40 6.26
C GLY A 42 -0.69 0.03 5.74
N SER A 43 -1.33 -0.77 6.59
CA SER A 43 -1.85 -2.09 6.23
C SER A 43 -3.07 -2.00 5.28
N GLY A 44 -3.52 -3.12 4.75
CA GLY A 44 -4.72 -3.16 3.91
C GLY A 44 -6.02 -3.27 4.71
N GLY A 45 -7.16 -2.99 4.06
CA GLY A 45 -8.46 -3.01 4.72
C GLY A 45 -9.57 -2.23 4.01
N GLY A 46 -9.50 -2.05 2.69
CA GLY A 46 -10.49 -1.27 1.93
C GLY A 46 -10.64 0.16 2.47
N GLU A 47 -11.88 0.65 2.52
CA GLU A 47 -12.18 2.02 2.99
C GLU A 47 -11.76 2.27 4.45
N ARG A 48 -11.81 1.25 5.32
CA ARG A 48 -11.30 1.36 6.70
C ARG A 48 -9.84 1.78 6.73
N ALA A 49 -9.02 1.17 5.87
CA ALA A 49 -7.60 1.52 5.75
C ALA A 49 -7.41 2.90 5.11
N VAL A 50 -8.27 3.32 4.18
CA VAL A 50 -8.24 4.68 3.63
C VAL A 50 -8.37 5.72 4.73
N VAL A 51 -9.43 5.60 5.52
CA VAL A 51 -9.77 6.56 6.58
C VAL A 51 -8.81 6.43 7.76
N GLY A 52 -8.42 5.20 8.12
CA GLY A 52 -7.48 4.93 9.20
C GLY A 52 -6.08 5.50 8.92
N LEU A 53 -5.57 5.36 7.69
CA LEU A 53 -4.30 5.96 7.31
C LEU A 53 -4.42 7.48 7.27
N LEU A 54 -5.51 8.02 6.73
CA LEU A 54 -5.74 9.46 6.67
C LEU A 54 -5.73 10.11 8.05
N GLY A 55 -6.44 9.53 9.03
CA GLY A 55 -6.47 10.03 10.41
C GLY A 55 -5.12 9.94 11.08
N SER A 56 -4.39 8.83 10.88
CA SER A 56 -3.04 8.64 11.42
C SER A 56 -2.07 9.70 10.89
N LEU A 57 -2.02 9.91 9.56
CA LEU A 57 -1.16 10.92 8.93
C LEU A 57 -1.55 12.35 9.33
N ALA A 58 -2.86 12.64 9.39
CA ALA A 58 -3.36 13.93 9.84
C ALA A 58 -2.93 14.26 11.27
N GLN A 59 -3.06 13.28 12.18
CA GLN A 59 -2.62 13.48 13.55
C GLN A 59 -1.11 13.59 13.67
N MET A 60 -0.34 12.80 12.90
CA MET A 60 1.12 12.94 12.85
C MET A 60 1.54 14.33 12.40
N ALA A 61 0.88 14.92 11.40
CA ALA A 61 1.13 16.28 10.95
C ALA A 61 0.85 17.30 12.06
N GLU A 62 -0.32 17.21 12.71
CA GLU A 62 -0.67 18.08 13.83
C GLU A 62 0.32 17.96 15.01
N LYS A 63 0.86 16.76 15.24
CA LYS A 63 1.87 16.51 16.29
C LYS A 63 3.31 16.78 15.84
N LYS A 64 3.52 17.28 14.61
CA LYS A 64 4.83 17.55 13.99
C LYS A 64 5.73 16.31 13.86
N LEU A 65 5.12 15.14 13.78
CA LEU A 65 5.80 13.87 13.54
C LEU A 65 5.94 13.57 12.04
N LEU A 66 5.04 14.10 11.20
CA LEU A 66 5.03 13.76 9.78
C LEU A 66 6.34 14.14 9.05
N ASP A 67 6.96 15.25 9.42
CA ASP A 67 8.21 15.69 8.78
C ASP A 67 9.40 14.77 9.10
N SER A 68 9.29 13.92 10.14
CA SER A 68 10.32 12.93 10.50
C SER A 68 10.34 11.69 9.59
N ILE A 69 9.28 11.46 8.82
CA ILE A 69 9.18 10.24 8.01
C ILE A 69 10.09 10.32 6.78
N THR A 70 10.78 9.24 6.45
CA THR A 70 11.54 9.09 5.20
C THR A 70 10.69 8.40 4.14
N TYR A 71 10.05 7.29 4.52
CA TYR A 71 9.23 6.48 3.62
C TYR A 71 7.78 6.40 4.11
N LEU A 72 6.84 6.55 3.20
CA LEU A 72 5.43 6.19 3.39
C LEU A 72 5.11 5.01 2.48
N CYS A 73 4.80 3.88 3.08
CA CYS A 73 4.50 2.62 2.42
C CYS A 73 3.04 2.23 2.68
N GLY A 74 2.34 1.70 1.68
CA GLY A 74 0.97 1.22 1.85
C GLY A 74 0.65 0.00 0.99
N VAL A 75 -0.32 -0.80 1.44
CA VAL A 75 -0.92 -1.92 0.70
C VAL A 75 -2.45 -1.79 0.68
N SER A 76 -3.10 -2.30 -0.37
CA SER A 76 -4.57 -2.30 -0.51
C SER A 76 -5.19 -0.92 -0.24
N GLY A 77 -6.25 -0.83 0.57
CA GLY A 77 -6.92 0.44 0.89
C GLY A 77 -6.01 1.60 1.31
N SER A 78 -4.89 1.36 1.99
CA SER A 78 -3.90 2.41 2.30
C SER A 78 -3.32 3.07 1.04
N THR A 79 -3.17 2.31 -0.05
CA THR A 79 -2.73 2.86 -1.35
C THR A 79 -3.76 3.82 -1.94
N TRP A 80 -5.06 3.63 -1.67
CA TRP A 80 -6.09 4.54 -2.16
C TRP A 80 -6.02 5.90 -1.44
N CYS A 81 -5.77 5.88 -0.13
CA CYS A 81 -5.50 7.11 0.64
C CYS A 81 -4.25 7.82 0.13
N MET A 82 -3.15 7.09 -0.04
CA MET A 82 -1.90 7.65 -0.57
C MET A 82 -2.14 8.27 -1.94
N ALA A 83 -2.67 7.51 -2.91
CA ALA A 83 -2.97 8.02 -4.25
C ALA A 83 -3.83 9.30 -4.23
N SER A 84 -4.78 9.39 -3.29
CA SER A 84 -5.61 10.58 -3.10
C SER A 84 -4.83 11.79 -2.57
N LEU A 85 -3.93 11.58 -1.60
CA LEU A 85 -3.11 12.66 -1.03
C LEU A 85 -2.07 13.17 -2.02
N TYR A 86 -1.40 12.25 -2.73
CA TYR A 86 -0.36 12.57 -3.71
C TYR A 86 -0.92 13.19 -5.01
N GLU A 87 -2.23 13.45 -5.11
CA GLU A 87 -2.78 14.37 -6.12
C GLU A 87 -2.23 15.81 -5.94
N ASP A 88 -1.96 16.21 -4.69
CA ASP A 88 -1.33 17.49 -4.35
C ASP A 88 0.18 17.29 -4.10
N PRO A 89 1.08 17.87 -4.93
CA PRO A 89 2.53 17.73 -4.73
C PRO A 89 3.02 18.30 -3.40
N CYS A 90 2.23 19.15 -2.76
CA CYS A 90 2.52 19.74 -1.47
C CYS A 90 1.62 19.18 -0.37
N TRP A 91 1.08 17.95 -0.52
CA TRP A 91 0.06 17.43 0.40
C TRP A 91 0.50 17.42 1.87
N SER A 92 1.76 17.09 2.13
CA SER A 92 2.34 17.01 3.48
C SER A 92 2.40 18.38 4.17
N LEU A 93 2.40 19.48 3.41
CA LEU A 93 2.33 20.86 3.92
C LEU A 93 0.88 21.34 4.09
N LYS A 94 -0.09 20.63 3.49
CA LYS A 94 -1.51 21.00 3.43
C LYS A 94 -2.42 19.90 3.98
N VAL A 95 -1.92 19.13 4.94
CA VAL A 95 -2.61 17.94 5.45
C VAL A 95 -4.03 18.24 5.94
N PRO A 96 -4.31 19.32 6.70
CA PRO A 96 -5.69 19.63 7.11
C PRO A 96 -6.63 19.80 5.91
N THR A 97 -6.22 20.59 4.91
CA THR A 97 -7.02 20.83 3.71
C THR A 97 -7.24 19.57 2.88
N ASN A 98 -6.20 18.75 2.68
CA ASN A 98 -6.32 17.52 1.89
C ASN A 98 -7.10 16.43 2.63
N LYS A 99 -7.03 16.40 3.97
CA LYS A 99 -7.89 15.58 4.80
C LYS A 99 -9.36 15.94 4.62
N ASP A 100 -9.70 17.22 4.77
CA ASP A 100 -11.10 17.67 4.66
C ASP A 100 -11.67 17.41 3.25
N LYS A 101 -10.86 17.67 2.20
CA LYS A 101 -11.24 17.35 0.81
C LYS A 101 -11.49 15.86 0.60
N LEU A 102 -10.62 14.99 1.11
CA LEU A 102 -10.78 13.54 0.95
C LEU A 102 -12.00 13.05 1.74
N MET A 103 -12.22 13.57 2.94
CA MET A 103 -13.42 13.26 3.72
C MET A 103 -14.69 13.64 2.98
N GLU A 104 -14.79 14.89 2.51
CA GLU A 104 -15.94 15.38 1.73
C GLU A 104 -16.15 14.53 0.47
N ARG A 105 -15.08 14.15 -0.23
CA ARG A 105 -15.16 13.27 -1.40
C ARG A 105 -15.68 11.88 -1.06
N LEU A 106 -15.24 11.28 0.05
CA LEU A 106 -15.70 9.96 0.48
C LEU A 106 -17.16 9.99 0.96
N SER A 107 -17.56 11.03 1.71
CA SER A 107 -18.91 11.13 2.28
C SER A 107 -19.96 11.61 1.29
N ASP A 108 -19.65 12.66 0.54
CA ASP A 108 -20.62 13.44 -0.24
C ASP A 108 -20.36 13.34 -1.75
N GLY A 109 -19.27 12.67 -2.16
CA GLY A 109 -18.92 12.49 -3.56
C GLY A 109 -19.93 11.62 -4.32
N GLU A 110 -20.30 12.09 -5.50
CA GLU A 110 -21.19 11.34 -6.39
C GLU A 110 -20.45 10.24 -7.15
N PHE A 111 -21.11 9.10 -7.34
CA PHE A 111 -20.65 8.04 -8.21
C PHE A 111 -21.44 8.10 -9.52
N ASN A 112 -20.75 8.35 -10.62
CA ASN A 112 -21.36 8.50 -11.93
C ASN A 112 -21.25 7.19 -12.74
N ILE A 113 -22.40 6.53 -12.96
CA ILE A 113 -22.45 5.28 -13.73
C ILE A 113 -22.01 5.50 -15.18
N SER A 114 -22.30 6.65 -15.79
CA SER A 114 -21.85 6.94 -17.16
C SER A 114 -20.33 7.04 -17.22
N GLU A 115 -19.71 7.79 -16.30
CA GLU A 115 -18.26 7.93 -16.21
C GLU A 115 -17.57 6.58 -15.98
N MET A 116 -18.12 5.75 -15.09
CA MET A 116 -17.66 4.37 -14.89
C MET A 116 -17.73 3.54 -16.17
N LEU A 117 -18.86 3.61 -16.89
CA LEU A 117 -19.05 2.86 -18.13
C LEU A 117 -18.12 3.34 -19.24
N ASP A 118 -17.91 4.65 -19.36
CA ASP A 118 -17.01 5.24 -20.33
C ASP A 118 -15.57 4.77 -20.06
N TRP A 119 -15.12 4.81 -18.80
CA TRP A 119 -13.81 4.28 -18.40
C TRP A 119 -13.68 2.77 -18.70
N LEU A 120 -14.70 1.96 -18.40
CA LEU A 120 -14.69 0.53 -18.71
C LEU A 120 -14.68 0.23 -20.20
N ASN A 121 -15.34 1.05 -21.01
CA ASN A 121 -15.33 0.93 -22.46
C ASN A 121 -13.95 1.23 -23.05
N GLU A 122 -13.17 2.12 -22.43
CA GLU A 122 -11.78 2.33 -22.80
C GLU A 122 -10.90 1.16 -22.34
N ALA A 123 -11.03 0.74 -21.07
CA ALA A 123 -10.24 -0.35 -20.51
C ALA A 123 -10.42 -1.68 -21.25
N VAL A 124 -11.64 -1.99 -21.73
CA VAL A 124 -11.93 -3.25 -22.44
C VAL A 124 -11.28 -3.34 -23.82
N GLU A 125 -10.79 -2.23 -24.38
CA GLU A 125 -10.01 -2.25 -25.63
C GLU A 125 -8.59 -2.80 -25.41
N ASP A 126 -8.08 -2.75 -24.17
CA ASP A 126 -6.76 -3.29 -23.84
C ASP A 126 -6.71 -4.82 -24.02
N GLU A 127 -5.62 -5.30 -24.62
CA GLU A 127 -5.32 -6.73 -24.77
C GLU A 127 -5.03 -7.43 -23.43
N ASN A 128 -4.69 -6.66 -22.40
CA ASN A 128 -4.40 -7.09 -21.05
C ASN A 128 -5.56 -6.83 -20.06
N TYR A 129 -6.76 -6.56 -20.56
CA TYR A 129 -7.96 -6.46 -19.71
C TYR A 129 -8.10 -7.67 -18.78
N SER A 130 -8.46 -7.41 -17.52
CA SER A 130 -8.53 -8.39 -16.43
C SER A 130 -9.63 -8.03 -15.42
N LEU A 131 -9.82 -8.88 -14.40
CA LEU A 131 -10.76 -8.58 -13.30
C LEU A 131 -10.38 -7.30 -12.54
N THR A 132 -9.11 -6.91 -12.56
CA THR A 132 -8.62 -5.67 -11.96
C THR A 132 -9.31 -4.45 -12.57
N ASP A 133 -9.46 -4.40 -13.89
CA ASP A 133 -10.09 -3.28 -14.59
C ASP A 133 -11.57 -3.15 -14.16
N PHE A 134 -12.29 -4.27 -14.14
CA PHE A 134 -13.67 -4.30 -13.66
C PHE A 134 -13.78 -3.86 -12.19
N TRP A 135 -12.89 -4.36 -11.34
CA TRP A 135 -12.86 -4.05 -9.91
C TRP A 135 -12.55 -2.58 -9.62
N ALA A 136 -11.58 -2.02 -10.36
CA ALA A 136 -11.20 -0.62 -10.28
C ALA A 136 -12.43 0.28 -10.49
N ALA A 137 -13.19 0.03 -11.55
CA ALA A 137 -14.35 0.83 -11.89
C ALA A 137 -15.55 0.61 -10.94
N THR A 138 -15.79 -0.62 -10.49
CA THR A 138 -17.02 -0.97 -9.76
C THR A 138 -16.92 -0.84 -8.25
N VAL A 139 -15.71 -0.96 -7.70
CA VAL A 139 -15.47 -0.90 -6.25
C VAL A 139 -14.61 0.29 -5.90
N VAL A 140 -13.41 0.42 -6.47
CA VAL A 140 -12.50 1.51 -6.08
C VAL A 140 -13.08 2.87 -6.44
N TYR A 141 -13.54 3.07 -7.68
CA TYR A 141 -14.19 4.33 -8.06
C TYR A 141 -15.46 4.57 -7.24
N ARG A 142 -16.24 3.52 -6.95
CA ARG A 142 -17.46 3.62 -6.14
C ARG A 142 -17.18 4.03 -4.69
N THR A 143 -16.04 3.63 -4.12
CA THR A 143 -15.63 3.99 -2.76
C THR A 143 -14.93 5.36 -2.74
N VAL A 144 -13.92 5.55 -3.57
CA VAL A 144 -13.07 6.77 -3.57
C VAL A 144 -13.75 7.96 -4.27
N LYS A 145 -14.81 7.72 -5.05
CA LYS A 145 -15.58 8.72 -5.81
C LYS A 145 -14.74 9.55 -6.77
N LYS A 146 -13.71 8.93 -7.36
CA LYS A 146 -12.85 9.57 -8.35
C LYS A 146 -12.36 8.60 -9.42
N VAL A 147 -12.62 8.92 -10.69
CA VAL A 147 -11.85 8.39 -11.81
C VAL A 147 -10.63 9.30 -11.93
N SER A 148 -9.45 8.77 -11.62
CA SER A 148 -8.24 9.58 -11.55
C SER A 148 -7.65 9.79 -12.95
N ASP A 149 -7.22 11.02 -13.23
CA ASP A 149 -6.58 11.44 -14.48
C ASP A 149 -5.06 11.70 -14.28
N LEU A 150 -4.42 10.87 -13.46
CA LEU A 150 -3.07 11.13 -12.96
C LEU A 150 -1.99 10.60 -13.91
N LYS A 151 -1.85 11.27 -15.06
CA LYS A 151 -0.62 11.22 -15.89
C LYS A 151 0.54 12.06 -15.29
N LYS A 152 0.48 12.43 -14.00
CA LYS A 152 1.43 13.37 -13.37
C LYS A 152 2.35 12.65 -12.37
N LYS A 153 3.63 12.57 -12.76
CA LYS A 153 4.76 12.09 -11.95
C LYS A 153 4.92 12.94 -10.69
N GLN A 154 4.89 12.35 -9.49
CA GLN A 154 5.19 13.07 -8.24
C GLN A 154 5.96 12.25 -7.21
N LEU A 155 6.86 12.95 -6.52
CA LEU A 155 7.97 12.49 -5.70
C LEU A 155 7.58 11.64 -4.47
N ALA A 156 8.44 10.65 -4.20
CA ALA A 156 8.55 9.87 -2.96
C ALA A 156 7.25 9.22 -2.46
N VAL A 157 6.77 8.23 -3.20
CA VAL A 157 5.79 7.24 -2.75
C VAL A 157 6.45 5.88 -2.82
N VAL A 158 6.23 5.02 -1.83
CA VAL A 158 6.47 3.59 -2.01
C VAL A 158 5.11 2.92 -2.00
N PHE A 159 4.61 2.58 -3.17
CA PHE A 159 3.51 1.65 -3.22
C PHE A 159 4.10 0.24 -3.07
N PHE A 160 3.60 -0.52 -2.09
CA PHE A 160 3.89 -1.93 -2.03
C PHE A 160 2.89 -2.64 -2.92
N ILE A 161 3.34 -2.99 -4.11
CA ILE A 161 2.48 -3.39 -5.22
C ILE A 161 2.72 -4.86 -5.50
N CYS A 162 1.72 -5.63 -5.12
CA CYS A 162 1.39 -6.87 -5.80
C CYS A 162 2.30 -8.07 -5.65
N VAL A 163 1.60 -9.20 -5.73
CA VAL A 163 2.16 -10.52 -5.64
C VAL A 163 1.87 -11.24 -6.95
N TYR A 164 2.89 -11.91 -7.49
CA TYR A 164 2.75 -12.78 -8.64
C TYR A 164 2.24 -14.16 -8.25
N LYS A 165 1.18 -14.63 -8.94
CA LYS A 165 0.72 -16.02 -8.90
C LYS A 165 1.40 -16.83 -10.02
N ILE A 166 2.13 -17.90 -9.67
CA ILE A 166 2.63 -18.87 -10.64
C ILE A 166 1.42 -19.65 -11.21
N GLN A 167 1.28 -19.70 -12.53
CA GLN A 167 0.20 -20.46 -13.17
C GLN A 167 0.35 -21.96 -12.83
N GLY A 168 -0.69 -22.58 -12.24
CA GLY A 168 -0.72 -24.02 -11.93
C GLY A 168 -0.39 -24.41 -10.48
N ASN A 169 0.09 -23.49 -9.63
CA ASN A 169 0.26 -23.77 -8.20
C ASN A 169 -0.35 -22.66 -7.33
N PRO A 170 -1.55 -22.87 -6.75
CA PRO A 170 -2.24 -21.86 -5.94
C PRO A 170 -1.53 -21.52 -4.62
N SER A 171 -0.51 -22.28 -4.23
CA SER A 171 0.18 -22.14 -2.94
C SER A 171 1.49 -21.34 -3.00
N PHE A 172 1.90 -20.85 -4.18
CA PHE A 172 3.19 -20.17 -4.36
C PHE A 172 3.00 -18.74 -4.89
N PHE A 173 3.13 -17.80 -3.97
CA PHE A 173 3.33 -16.38 -4.24
C PHE A 173 4.83 -16.14 -4.39
N SER A 174 5.30 -15.72 -5.58
CA SER A 174 6.73 -15.84 -5.87
C SER A 174 7.56 -14.59 -5.58
N THR A 175 7.00 -13.38 -5.66
CA THR A 175 7.76 -12.11 -5.46
C THR A 175 6.83 -10.91 -5.26
N ALA A 176 7.26 -9.96 -4.42
CA ALA A 176 6.66 -8.63 -4.27
C ALA A 176 7.25 -7.64 -5.28
N ILE A 177 6.38 -6.82 -5.91
CA ILE A 177 6.80 -5.69 -6.74
C ILE A 177 6.76 -4.41 -5.88
N ASP A 178 7.80 -3.59 -5.97
CA ASP A 178 7.75 -2.22 -5.47
C ASP A 178 7.39 -1.32 -6.65
N GLU A 179 6.42 -0.43 -6.48
CA GLU A 179 6.18 0.66 -7.43
C GLU A 179 6.44 2.00 -6.74
N PHE A 180 7.44 2.69 -7.25
CA PHE A 180 7.85 4.03 -6.87
C PHE A 180 7.47 4.99 -7.99
N PRO A 181 7.36 6.30 -7.74
CA PRO A 181 7.10 7.32 -8.77
C PRO A 181 8.04 7.32 -9.97
N HIS A 182 9.18 6.63 -9.88
CA HIS A 182 10.22 6.61 -10.90
C HIS A 182 10.59 5.21 -11.37
N GLU A 183 10.26 4.16 -10.62
CA GLU A 183 10.62 2.79 -10.96
C GLU A 183 9.60 1.78 -10.43
N ALA A 184 9.40 0.69 -11.15
CA ALA A 184 8.63 -0.47 -10.72
C ALA A 184 9.49 -1.72 -10.89
N GLY A 185 9.48 -2.66 -9.94
CA GLY A 185 10.32 -3.84 -10.10
C GLY A 185 10.29 -4.88 -9.00
N TYR A 186 10.97 -5.98 -9.27
CA TYR A 186 11.03 -7.17 -8.42
C TYR A 186 12.14 -7.05 -7.39
N THR A 187 11.75 -6.88 -6.13
CA THR A 187 12.68 -6.66 -5.02
C THR A 187 13.66 -7.80 -4.81
N HIS A 188 13.21 -9.06 -4.92
CA HIS A 188 14.06 -10.23 -4.68
C HIS A 188 15.22 -10.40 -5.66
N VAL A 189 15.05 -9.98 -6.91
CA VAL A 189 16.07 -10.10 -7.96
C VAL A 189 16.75 -8.77 -8.28
N GLY A 190 16.32 -7.67 -7.63
CA GLY A 190 16.88 -6.34 -7.84
C GLY A 190 16.63 -5.76 -9.23
N ALA A 191 15.58 -6.20 -9.94
CA ALA A 191 15.31 -5.82 -11.32
C ALA A 191 14.19 -4.79 -11.41
N TYR A 192 14.47 -3.63 -12.02
CA TYR A 192 13.58 -2.47 -12.07
C TYR A 192 13.51 -1.86 -13.47
N VAL A 193 12.35 -1.28 -13.79
CA VAL A 193 12.11 -0.45 -14.97
C VAL A 193 11.47 0.87 -14.55
N THR A 194 11.59 1.92 -15.37
CA THR A 194 10.82 3.16 -15.14
C THR A 194 9.31 2.88 -15.20
N THR A 195 8.50 3.54 -14.36
CA THR A 195 7.03 3.32 -14.34
C THR A 195 6.37 3.52 -15.71
N SER A 196 6.86 4.47 -16.51
CA SER A 196 6.37 4.70 -17.88
C SER A 196 6.63 3.55 -18.85
N LEU A 197 7.49 2.59 -18.48
CA LEU A 197 7.74 1.36 -19.23
C LEU A 197 7.09 0.14 -18.56
N PHE A 198 6.50 0.30 -17.37
CA PHE A 198 5.93 -0.79 -16.61
C PHE A 198 4.61 -1.28 -17.24
N GLY A 199 4.67 -2.47 -17.83
CA GLY A 199 3.60 -3.05 -18.62
C GLY A 199 3.82 -2.97 -20.13
N SER A 200 4.95 -2.44 -20.60
CA SER A 200 5.40 -2.54 -21.99
C SER A 200 5.96 -3.93 -22.32
N GLN A 201 6.06 -4.29 -23.60
CA GLN A 201 6.66 -5.56 -24.03
C GLN A 201 8.18 -5.48 -24.01
N PHE A 202 8.81 -6.52 -23.49
CA PHE A 202 10.26 -6.67 -23.44
C PHE A 202 10.69 -8.01 -24.03
N GLU A 203 11.95 -8.06 -24.46
CA GLU A 203 12.66 -9.29 -24.81
C GLU A 203 14.11 -9.10 -24.39
N GLU A 204 14.65 -10.00 -23.58
CA GLU A 204 16.07 -9.95 -23.16
C GLU A 204 16.47 -8.56 -22.60
N GLY A 205 15.54 -7.91 -21.87
CA GLY A 205 15.76 -6.61 -21.24
C GLY A 205 15.65 -5.41 -22.19
N ILE A 206 15.27 -5.63 -23.45
CA ILE A 206 15.07 -4.59 -24.47
C ILE A 206 13.57 -4.37 -24.69
N VAL A 207 13.12 -3.12 -24.61
CA VAL A 207 11.73 -2.74 -24.94
C VAL A 207 11.45 -3.03 -26.42
N LYS A 208 10.45 -3.85 -26.71
CA LYS A 208 10.00 -4.16 -28.08
C LYS A 208 8.83 -3.31 -28.52
N LYS A 209 7.88 -3.09 -27.62
CA LYS A 209 6.70 -2.26 -27.85
C LYS A 209 6.37 -1.53 -26.56
N GLN A 210 6.44 -0.21 -26.61
CA GLN A 210 5.96 0.61 -25.51
C GLN A 210 4.43 0.63 -25.53
N THR A 211 3.84 0.41 -24.37
CA THR A 211 2.39 0.57 -24.14
C THR A 211 2.15 1.87 -23.37
N GLU A 212 0.92 2.36 -23.39
CA GLU A 212 0.57 3.49 -22.53
C GLU A 212 0.66 3.08 -21.05
N GLU A 213 1.06 4.04 -20.21
CA GLU A 213 1.07 3.88 -18.76
C GLU A 213 -0.38 3.78 -18.27
N LYS A 214 -0.65 2.78 -17.43
CA LYS A 214 -1.97 2.57 -16.83
C LYS A 214 -2.30 3.75 -15.92
N ASP A 215 -3.56 4.16 -15.91
CA ASP A 215 -4.01 5.23 -15.02
C ASP A 215 -4.01 4.78 -13.54
N MET A 216 -4.15 5.76 -12.66
CA MET A 216 -4.13 5.52 -11.22
C MET A 216 -5.36 4.76 -10.72
N LEU A 217 -6.50 4.77 -11.43
CA LEU A 217 -7.68 4.02 -11.02
C LEU A 217 -7.41 2.53 -11.21
N TYR A 218 -6.82 2.14 -12.34
CA TYR A 218 -6.33 0.78 -12.56
C TYR A 218 -5.32 0.37 -11.47
N LEU A 219 -4.33 1.21 -11.14
CA LEU A 219 -3.32 0.89 -10.13
C LEU A 219 -3.94 0.73 -8.72
N GLN A 220 -4.90 1.58 -8.35
CA GLN A 220 -5.65 1.43 -7.10
C GLN A 220 -6.49 0.15 -7.10
N GLY A 221 -7.13 -0.19 -8.23
CA GLY A 221 -7.85 -1.45 -8.41
C GLY A 221 -6.94 -2.67 -8.32
N LEU A 222 -5.73 -2.56 -8.85
CA LEU A 222 -4.72 -3.61 -8.80
C LEU A 222 -4.26 -3.83 -7.36
N CYS A 223 -3.89 -2.74 -6.68
CA CYS A 223 -3.49 -2.76 -5.29
C CYS A 223 -4.60 -3.24 -4.36
N GLY A 224 -5.89 -3.12 -4.73
CA GLY A 224 -7.05 -3.51 -3.92
C GLY A 224 -7.78 -4.77 -4.37
N SER A 225 -7.15 -5.60 -5.22
CA SER A 225 -7.73 -6.80 -5.83
C SER A 225 -7.85 -8.05 -4.91
N ALA A 226 -7.49 -7.97 -3.63
CA ALA A 226 -7.59 -9.10 -2.67
C ALA A 226 -9.05 -9.57 -2.44
N LEU A 227 -10.02 -8.87 -3.01
CA LEU A 227 -11.36 -8.74 -2.45
C LEU A 227 -12.49 -9.20 -3.40
N ALA A 228 -12.22 -10.07 -4.38
CA ALA A 228 -13.30 -10.68 -5.15
C ALA A 228 -14.03 -11.78 -4.38
N ASP A 229 -15.08 -11.40 -3.64
CA ASP A 229 -16.16 -12.31 -3.29
C ASP A 229 -17.36 -12.07 -4.22
N VAL A 230 -17.87 -13.15 -4.81
CA VAL A 230 -18.80 -13.19 -5.96
C VAL A 230 -20.27 -13.06 -5.51
N GLU A 231 -20.56 -13.27 -4.22
CA GLU A 231 -21.94 -13.47 -3.76
C GLU A 231 -22.76 -12.19 -3.59
N ASN A 232 -22.14 -11.06 -3.21
CA ASN A 232 -22.84 -9.78 -3.02
C ASN A 232 -23.10 -9.00 -4.31
N ASN A 233 -22.52 -9.41 -5.45
CA ASN A 233 -22.60 -8.69 -6.72
C ASN A 233 -23.74 -9.14 -7.64
N LYS A 234 -24.42 -10.27 -7.36
CA LYS A 234 -25.42 -10.86 -8.28
C LYS A 234 -26.59 -9.92 -8.58
N THR A 235 -27.15 -9.27 -7.57
CA THR A 235 -28.33 -8.40 -7.69
C THR A 235 -28.04 -7.06 -8.38
N GLU A 236 -26.79 -6.59 -8.38
CA GLU A 236 -26.39 -5.37 -9.09
C GLU A 236 -25.97 -5.65 -10.56
N ILE A 237 -25.37 -6.83 -10.82
CA ILE A 237 -25.11 -7.33 -12.18
C ILE A 237 -26.42 -7.47 -12.98
N GLU A 238 -27.52 -7.87 -12.32
CA GLU A 238 -28.86 -7.98 -12.94
C GLU A 238 -29.42 -6.64 -13.43
N LYS A 239 -29.15 -5.52 -12.73
CA LYS A 239 -29.54 -4.17 -13.19
C LYS A 239 -28.68 -3.69 -14.36
N TRP A 240 -27.41 -4.12 -14.39
CA TRP A 240 -26.44 -3.76 -15.42
C TRP A 240 -26.73 -4.41 -16.79
N LEU A 241 -27.32 -5.61 -16.80
CA LEU A 241 -27.68 -6.37 -18.01
C LEU A 241 -28.74 -5.69 -18.90
N TRP A 242 -29.45 -4.67 -18.42
CA TRP A 242 -30.48 -3.97 -19.19
C TRP A 242 -29.96 -3.01 -20.28
N ASN A 243 -28.65 -2.68 -20.31
CA ASN A 243 -28.08 -1.70 -21.25
C ASN A 243 -27.18 -2.32 -22.36
N TRP A 244 -27.63 -3.46 -22.89
CA TRP A 244 -26.89 -4.48 -23.65
C TRP A 244 -26.09 -4.12 -24.92
N ILE A 245 -26.35 -3.02 -25.62
CA ILE A 245 -25.76 -2.80 -26.96
C ILE A 245 -24.33 -2.23 -26.91
N LYS A 246 -23.95 -1.52 -25.84
CA LYS A 246 -22.59 -0.98 -25.66
C LYS A 246 -21.67 -1.84 -24.78
N THR A 247 -22.21 -2.84 -24.08
CA THR A 247 -21.55 -3.54 -22.97
C THR A 247 -21.25 -5.02 -23.22
N ALA A 248 -21.65 -5.59 -24.37
CA ALA A 248 -21.41 -6.99 -24.69
C ALA A 248 -19.92 -7.39 -24.64
N LYS A 249 -19.02 -6.50 -25.05
CA LYS A 249 -17.57 -6.74 -24.99
C LYS A 249 -17.04 -6.75 -23.56
N ILE A 250 -17.51 -5.84 -22.72
CA ILE A 250 -17.20 -5.81 -21.28
C ILE A 250 -17.70 -7.10 -20.64
N ILE A 251 -18.98 -7.45 -20.81
CA ILE A 251 -19.57 -8.70 -20.31
C ILE A 251 -18.69 -9.90 -20.71
N THR A 252 -18.38 -10.00 -22.01
CA THR A 252 -17.64 -11.15 -22.54
C THR A 252 -16.23 -11.24 -21.97
N LYS A 253 -15.44 -10.14 -22.01
CA LYS A 253 -14.07 -10.13 -21.47
C LYS A 253 -14.06 -10.33 -19.96
N THR A 254 -15.00 -9.75 -19.21
CA THR A 254 -15.13 -9.95 -17.77
C THR A 254 -15.49 -11.40 -17.44
N ILE A 255 -16.43 -12.03 -18.16
CA ILE A 255 -16.75 -13.46 -17.97
C ILE A 255 -15.51 -14.31 -18.24
N VAL A 256 -14.77 -14.04 -19.32
CA VAL A 256 -13.51 -14.76 -19.61
C VAL A 256 -12.50 -14.57 -18.48
N ALA A 257 -12.31 -13.34 -17.99
CA ALA A 257 -11.41 -13.04 -16.89
C ALA A 257 -11.85 -13.72 -15.59
N LEU A 258 -13.16 -13.81 -15.34
CA LEU A 258 -13.75 -14.50 -14.20
C LEU A 258 -13.55 -16.01 -14.27
N CYS A 259 -13.85 -16.63 -15.42
CA CYS A 259 -13.65 -18.06 -15.65
C CYS A 259 -12.18 -18.48 -15.56
N SER A 260 -11.25 -17.59 -15.94
CA SER A 260 -9.81 -17.82 -15.84
C SER A 260 -9.18 -17.33 -14.54
N TRP A 261 -9.95 -16.63 -13.69
CA TRP A 261 -9.48 -15.93 -12.49
C TRP A 261 -8.24 -15.05 -12.77
N THR A 262 -8.30 -14.26 -13.84
CA THR A 262 -7.17 -13.43 -14.31
C THR A 262 -7.24 -12.02 -13.72
N TRP A 263 -6.17 -11.63 -13.02
CA TRP A 263 -5.98 -10.32 -12.40
C TRP A 263 -4.73 -9.66 -12.96
N GLY A 264 -4.70 -8.32 -12.92
CA GLY A 264 -3.49 -7.50 -13.12
C GLY A 264 -2.56 -8.00 -14.21
N THR A 265 -3.03 -8.10 -15.45
CA THR A 265 -2.20 -8.63 -16.53
C THR A 265 -1.24 -7.55 -17.03
N LYS A 266 0.06 -7.82 -16.98
CA LYS A 266 1.10 -6.96 -17.57
C LYS A 266 2.12 -7.79 -18.34
N PHE A 267 2.76 -7.18 -19.33
CA PHE A 267 3.91 -7.80 -19.98
C PHE A 267 5.08 -7.95 -19.00
N ASN A 268 5.78 -9.08 -19.11
CA ASN A 268 6.91 -9.41 -18.27
C ASN A 268 8.15 -8.64 -18.73
N PHE A 269 8.62 -7.65 -17.97
CA PHE A 269 9.83 -6.92 -18.37
C PHE A 269 11.13 -7.75 -18.27
N LEU A 270 11.05 -8.96 -17.71
CA LEU A 270 12.13 -9.95 -17.67
C LEU A 270 11.90 -11.11 -18.65
N HIS A 271 11.03 -10.93 -19.66
CA HIS A 271 10.76 -11.96 -20.67
C HIS A 271 12.06 -12.39 -21.37
N ASN A 272 12.34 -13.69 -21.31
CA ASN A 272 13.57 -14.33 -21.82
C ASN A 272 14.87 -13.74 -21.29
N TYR A 273 14.83 -13.01 -20.18
CA TYR A 273 16.04 -12.47 -19.56
C TYR A 273 16.77 -13.56 -18.76
N SER A 274 18.03 -13.82 -19.09
CA SER A 274 18.88 -14.72 -18.31
C SER A 274 19.46 -13.97 -17.11
N VAL A 275 19.16 -14.43 -15.90
CA VAL A 275 19.78 -13.92 -14.67
C VAL A 275 20.85 -14.90 -14.22
N GLU A 276 22.12 -14.47 -14.27
CA GLU A 276 23.24 -15.22 -13.72
C GLU A 276 23.38 -14.98 -12.20
N GLY A 277 23.63 -16.04 -11.42
CA GLY A 277 24.04 -15.94 -10.01
C GLY A 277 23.06 -16.49 -8.97
N LYS A 278 23.39 -16.29 -7.67
CA LYS A 278 22.66 -16.82 -6.50
C LYS A 278 21.20 -16.34 -6.36
N PHE A 279 20.82 -15.29 -7.09
CA PHE A 279 19.47 -14.70 -7.08
C PHE A 279 18.63 -15.12 -8.30
N ALA A 280 19.04 -16.17 -9.02
CA ALA A 280 18.25 -16.80 -10.07
C ALA A 280 17.00 -17.46 -9.47
N CYS A 281 16.03 -16.66 -9.04
CA CYS A 281 14.68 -17.14 -8.79
C CYS A 281 14.08 -17.47 -10.16
N VAL A 282 14.11 -18.75 -10.51
CA VAL A 282 13.55 -19.31 -11.76
C VAL A 282 12.10 -18.85 -11.99
N CYS A 283 11.36 -18.54 -10.93
CA CYS A 283 9.98 -18.03 -11.01
C CYS A 283 9.88 -16.61 -11.61
N VAL A 284 10.92 -15.77 -11.46
CA VAL A 284 10.94 -14.36 -11.89
C VAL A 284 11.54 -14.21 -13.30
N CYS A 285 12.42 -15.12 -13.70
CA CYS A 285 13.04 -15.18 -15.02
C CYS A 285 12.33 -16.25 -15.86
N SER A 286 11.05 -16.01 -16.15
CA SER A 286 10.23 -16.93 -16.93
C SER A 286 10.28 -16.58 -18.42
N SER A 287 10.17 -17.59 -19.28
CA SER A 287 9.84 -17.44 -20.70
C SER A 287 8.40 -16.96 -20.93
N ASP A 288 7.62 -16.75 -19.86
CA ASP A 288 6.28 -16.18 -19.96
C ASP A 288 6.35 -14.72 -20.41
N GLU A 289 5.64 -14.43 -21.49
CA GLU A 289 5.49 -13.07 -22.05
C GLU A 289 4.71 -12.14 -21.10
N LYS A 290 3.80 -12.70 -20.29
CA LYS A 290 2.89 -11.96 -19.41
C LYS A 290 3.03 -12.40 -17.95
N ARG A 291 2.64 -11.49 -17.05
CA ARG A 291 2.58 -11.66 -15.60
C ARG A 291 1.20 -11.24 -15.09
N TYR A 292 0.81 -11.87 -14.00
CA TYR A 292 -0.48 -11.64 -13.34
C TYR A 292 -0.22 -11.13 -11.94
N LEU A 293 -0.73 -9.93 -11.67
CA LEU A 293 -0.51 -9.17 -10.46
C LEU A 293 -1.80 -9.16 -9.64
N MET A 294 -1.68 -9.32 -8.33
CA MET A 294 -2.78 -9.29 -7.37
C MET A 294 -2.37 -8.48 -6.14
N ASP A 295 -3.33 -7.98 -5.39
CA ASP A 295 -3.16 -7.23 -4.13
C ASP A 295 -2.21 -7.96 -3.17
N ALA A 296 -1.23 -7.21 -2.66
CA ALA A 296 -0.25 -7.75 -1.72
C ALA A 296 -0.83 -8.09 -0.35
N GLY A 297 -2.03 -7.60 -0.04
CA GLY A 297 -2.83 -8.03 1.11
C GLY A 297 -3.12 -9.52 1.16
N LEU A 298 -3.07 -10.22 0.01
CA LEU A 298 -3.22 -11.68 -0.05
C LEU A 298 -1.98 -12.45 0.43
N LEU A 299 -0.80 -11.83 0.40
CA LEU A 299 0.45 -12.43 0.88
C LEU A 299 0.78 -11.97 2.30
N LEU A 300 0.85 -10.65 2.48
CA LEU A 300 1.23 -9.99 3.71
C LEU A 300 0.48 -8.66 3.76
N ASN A 301 -0.51 -8.54 4.64
CA ASN A 301 -1.39 -7.37 4.72
C ASN A 301 -0.73 -6.10 5.26
N SER A 302 0.60 -5.98 5.24
CA SER A 302 1.34 -4.76 5.57
C SER A 302 2.64 -4.68 4.75
N PRO A 303 3.09 -3.49 4.31
CA PRO A 303 4.19 -3.34 3.35
C PRO A 303 5.61 -3.49 3.96
N TYR A 304 5.81 -4.47 4.85
CA TYR A 304 7.12 -4.71 5.50
C TYR A 304 8.22 -5.06 4.49
N VAL A 305 7.92 -5.89 3.49
CA VAL A 305 8.92 -6.31 2.48
C VAL A 305 9.46 -5.10 1.69
N ALA A 306 8.61 -4.11 1.39
CA ALA A 306 9.06 -2.85 0.82
C ALA A 306 10.00 -2.11 1.78
N ALA A 307 9.53 -1.89 3.02
CA ALA A 307 10.27 -1.10 4.01
C ALA A 307 11.64 -1.72 4.33
N LEU A 308 11.73 -3.04 4.41
CA LEU A 308 12.91 -3.79 4.84
C LEU A 308 13.93 -4.07 3.73
N ARG A 309 13.84 -3.37 2.60
CA ARG A 309 14.87 -3.44 1.57
C ARG A 309 16.23 -3.02 2.14
N PRO A 310 17.29 -3.84 1.99
CA PRO A 310 18.60 -3.53 2.57
C PRO A 310 19.16 -2.16 2.14
N GLU A 311 18.84 -1.70 0.92
CA GLU A 311 19.28 -0.41 0.41
C GLU A 311 18.66 0.79 1.11
N ARG A 312 17.48 0.60 1.73
CA ARG A 312 16.74 1.68 2.41
C ARG A 312 17.29 1.95 3.80
N LYS A 313 17.93 0.96 4.44
CA LYS A 313 18.53 1.09 5.78
C LYS A 313 17.56 1.71 6.79
N VAL A 314 16.32 1.22 6.80
CA VAL A 314 15.30 1.70 7.74
C VAL A 314 15.74 1.35 9.16
N ASP A 315 15.79 2.36 10.02
CA ASP A 315 16.16 2.19 11.43
C ASP A 315 14.90 2.02 12.31
N LEU A 316 13.78 2.66 11.92
CA LEU A 316 12.51 2.58 12.64
C LEU A 316 11.33 2.40 11.69
N ILE A 317 10.44 1.48 12.03
CA ILE A 317 9.17 1.21 11.36
C ILE A 317 8.04 1.64 12.28
N LEU A 318 7.16 2.53 11.80
CA LEU A 318 5.89 2.86 12.41
C LEU A 318 4.75 2.20 11.61
N SER A 319 4.29 1.05 12.09
CA SER A 319 3.27 0.21 11.46
C SER A 319 1.88 0.53 12.01
N PHE A 320 1.00 1.05 11.15
CA PHE A 320 -0.43 1.18 11.42
C PHE A 320 -1.19 -0.01 10.84
N ASP A 321 -1.82 -0.79 11.72
CA ASP A 321 -2.55 -1.99 11.34
C ASP A 321 -4.06 -1.75 11.33
N PHE A 322 -4.62 -1.75 10.12
CA PHE A 322 -6.03 -1.63 9.80
C PHE A 322 -6.69 -2.97 9.46
N SER A 323 -6.11 -4.11 9.82
CA SER A 323 -6.68 -5.44 9.55
C SER A 323 -8.02 -5.61 10.27
N SER A 324 -8.93 -6.39 9.68
CA SER A 324 -10.27 -6.63 10.27
C SER A 324 -10.25 -7.64 11.40
N ASP A 325 -9.27 -8.54 11.38
CA ASP A 325 -9.26 -9.75 12.18
C ASP A 325 -8.19 -9.65 13.27
N ASP A 326 -7.22 -10.55 13.25
CA ASP A 326 -6.11 -10.60 14.19
C ASP A 326 -5.20 -9.36 14.06
N PRO A 327 -5.13 -8.51 15.10
CA PRO A 327 -4.40 -7.24 15.09
C PRO A 327 -2.88 -7.40 15.03
N PHE A 328 -2.34 -8.62 15.17
CA PHE A 328 -0.91 -8.90 15.12
C PHE A 328 -0.54 -9.86 13.98
N GLN A 329 -1.49 -10.24 13.14
CA GLN A 329 -1.24 -11.17 12.04
C GLN A 329 -0.14 -10.64 11.12
N THR A 330 -0.20 -9.36 10.75
CA THR A 330 0.75 -8.76 9.80
C THR A 330 2.18 -8.76 10.31
N ILE A 331 2.39 -8.43 11.59
CA ILE A 331 3.72 -8.38 12.19
C ILE A 331 4.30 -9.77 12.47
N ARG A 332 3.45 -10.75 12.84
CA ARG A 332 3.86 -12.16 12.94
C ARG A 332 4.29 -12.73 11.60
N GLN A 333 3.48 -12.55 10.57
CA GLN A 333 3.81 -12.97 9.21
C GLN A 333 5.06 -12.27 8.67
N ALA A 334 5.27 -11.00 9.02
CA ALA A 334 6.49 -10.29 8.65
C ALA A 334 7.73 -10.90 9.33
N ALA A 335 7.63 -11.26 10.61
CA ALA A 335 8.72 -11.93 11.32
C ALA A 335 9.04 -13.30 10.72
N ASP A 336 8.02 -14.10 10.39
CA ASP A 336 8.21 -15.40 9.73
C ASP A 336 8.88 -15.25 8.37
N TYR A 337 8.39 -14.32 7.55
CA TYR A 337 8.98 -14.01 6.25
C TYR A 337 10.45 -13.56 6.38
N CYS A 338 10.75 -12.66 7.31
CA CYS A 338 12.10 -12.15 7.50
C CYS A 338 13.06 -13.25 7.98
N LYS A 339 12.58 -14.15 8.85
CA LYS A 339 13.32 -15.32 9.30
C LYS A 339 13.66 -16.26 8.13
N GLU A 340 12.71 -16.52 7.25
CA GLU A 340 12.94 -17.34 6.04
C GLU A 340 13.88 -16.65 5.03
N ALA A 341 13.75 -15.34 4.86
CA ALA A 341 14.55 -14.54 3.93
C ALA A 341 15.94 -14.17 4.47
N GLY A 342 16.24 -14.45 5.74
CA GLY A 342 17.49 -14.02 6.39
C GLY A 342 17.61 -12.50 6.55
N VAL A 343 16.48 -11.79 6.59
CA VAL A 343 16.39 -10.34 6.80
C VAL A 343 16.30 -10.07 8.31
N PRO A 344 17.15 -9.19 8.89
CA PRO A 344 17.02 -8.81 10.29
C PRO A 344 15.65 -8.20 10.60
N PHE A 345 14.96 -8.75 11.60
CA PHE A 345 13.68 -8.27 12.09
C PHE A 345 13.55 -8.61 13.58
N PRO A 346 12.93 -7.75 14.41
CA PRO A 346 12.84 -8.01 15.85
C PRO A 346 11.94 -9.21 16.16
N THR A 347 12.20 -9.84 17.30
CA THR A 347 11.40 -10.94 17.83
C THR A 347 10.05 -10.39 18.26
N VAL A 348 8.99 -11.01 17.75
CA VAL A 348 7.60 -10.60 18.02
C VAL A 348 7.04 -11.44 19.16
N VAL A 349 7.00 -10.86 20.36
CA VAL A 349 6.35 -11.48 21.53
C VAL A 349 5.20 -10.60 21.99
N ILE A 350 3.98 -11.12 21.88
CA ILE A 350 2.79 -10.42 22.37
C ILE A 350 2.58 -10.76 23.85
N PRO A 351 2.31 -9.78 24.72
CA PRO A 351 1.97 -10.07 26.11
C PRO A 351 0.71 -10.92 26.22
N ALA A 352 0.74 -11.91 27.11
CA ALA A 352 -0.37 -12.83 27.31
C ALA A 352 -1.66 -12.09 27.71
N GLY A 353 -2.74 -12.34 26.97
CA GLY A 353 -4.05 -11.72 27.17
C GLY A 353 -4.26 -10.43 26.37
N GLU A 354 -3.25 -9.95 25.65
CA GLU A 354 -3.36 -8.79 24.76
C GLU A 354 -3.61 -9.19 23.30
N GLU A 355 -3.60 -10.48 22.97
CA GLU A 355 -3.87 -10.99 21.61
C GLU A 355 -5.27 -10.62 21.12
N ASP A 356 -6.29 -10.87 21.96
CA ASP A 356 -7.69 -10.54 21.66
C ASP A 356 -8.07 -9.11 22.10
N LYS A 357 -7.29 -8.54 23.03
CA LYS A 357 -7.52 -7.23 23.64
C LYS A 357 -6.28 -6.34 23.47
N PRO A 358 -5.93 -5.97 22.23
CA PRO A 358 -4.76 -5.18 21.99
C PRO A 358 -4.88 -3.79 22.62
N LYS A 359 -3.79 -3.30 23.18
CA LYS A 359 -3.51 -1.88 23.42
C LYS A 359 -3.20 -1.13 22.13
N ASP A 360 -3.05 0.19 22.24
CA ASP A 360 -2.80 1.12 21.14
C ASP A 360 -1.33 1.26 20.74
N PHE A 361 -0.40 0.60 21.43
CA PHE A 361 1.04 0.78 21.20
C PHE A 361 1.88 -0.42 21.62
N TYR A 362 2.70 -0.92 20.70
CA TYR A 362 3.67 -1.97 20.92
C TYR A 362 5.01 -1.60 20.31
N VAL A 363 6.10 -2.00 20.96
CA VAL A 363 7.46 -1.81 20.46
C VAL A 363 8.16 -3.16 20.45
N PHE A 364 8.68 -3.54 19.29
CA PHE A 364 9.51 -4.72 19.10
C PHE A 364 10.91 -4.26 18.71
N LYS A 365 11.90 -4.67 19.50
CA LYS A 365 13.30 -4.34 19.28
C LYS A 365 14.19 -5.48 19.75
N ASP A 366 15.07 -5.91 18.86
CA ASP A 366 16.19 -6.79 19.11
C ASP A 366 17.48 -6.00 18.81
N GLY A 367 18.65 -6.47 19.25
CA GLY A 367 19.91 -5.70 19.14
C GLY A 367 20.28 -5.17 17.75
N GLU A 368 21.35 -4.35 17.69
CA GLU A 368 21.84 -3.40 16.66
C GLU A 368 21.55 -3.59 15.14
N LYS A 369 21.11 -4.75 14.64
CA LYS A 369 20.96 -5.02 13.19
C LYS A 369 19.54 -4.97 12.65
N ALA A 370 18.52 -5.03 13.50
CA ALA A 370 17.11 -5.01 13.10
C ALA A 370 16.49 -3.63 13.36
N PRO A 371 15.53 -3.17 12.53
CA PRO A 371 14.82 -1.93 12.83
C PRO A 371 13.98 -2.07 14.10
N ILE A 372 13.82 -0.97 14.83
CA ILE A 372 12.78 -0.86 15.86
C ILE A 372 11.43 -0.85 15.16
N VAL A 373 10.50 -1.72 15.57
CA VAL A 373 9.14 -1.77 15.01
C VAL A 373 8.14 -1.32 16.06
N ILE A 374 7.55 -0.14 15.83
CA ILE A 374 6.37 0.33 16.53
C ILE A 374 5.14 -0.20 15.79
N HIS A 375 4.24 -0.90 16.48
CA HIS A 375 3.00 -1.43 15.92
C HIS A 375 1.79 -0.85 16.63
N ILE A 376 0.85 -0.29 15.86
CA ILE A 376 -0.34 0.40 16.35
C ILE A 376 -1.58 -0.23 15.68
N PRO A 377 -2.30 -1.11 16.41
CA PRO A 377 -3.59 -1.62 15.95
C PRO A 377 -4.66 -0.54 15.92
N LEU A 378 -5.45 -0.48 14.84
CA LEU A 378 -6.53 0.49 14.68
C LEU A 378 -7.56 0.37 15.80
N PHE A 379 -8.13 -0.82 15.97
CA PHE A 379 -9.08 -1.11 17.03
C PHE A 379 -8.37 -1.74 18.22
N ASN A 380 -8.37 -1.02 19.33
CA ASN A 380 -7.66 -1.36 20.55
C ASN A 380 -8.43 -0.90 21.78
N THR A 381 -8.13 -1.47 22.95
CA THR A 381 -8.89 -1.24 24.18
C THR A 381 -8.78 0.18 24.71
N VAL A 382 -7.72 0.92 24.33
CA VAL A 382 -7.48 2.28 24.83
C VAL A 382 -8.38 3.30 24.13
N SER A 383 -8.48 3.20 22.81
CA SER A 383 -9.28 4.13 21.99
C SER A 383 -10.71 3.66 21.76
N CYS A 384 -10.96 2.35 21.78
CA CYS A 384 -12.26 1.76 21.46
C CYS A 384 -13.02 1.20 22.69
N GLY A 385 -12.36 1.13 23.85
CA GLY A 385 -12.89 0.42 25.03
C GLY A 385 -12.94 -1.09 24.83
N ASP A 386 -13.71 -1.79 25.67
CA ASP A 386 -13.70 -3.26 25.71
C ASP A 386 -14.44 -3.93 24.54
N ASN A 387 -15.29 -3.20 23.80
CA ASN A 387 -16.19 -3.79 22.79
C ASN A 387 -15.57 -3.88 21.38
N LEU A 388 -14.36 -4.44 21.28
CA LEU A 388 -13.60 -4.50 20.01
C LEU A 388 -14.29 -5.30 18.90
N GLU A 389 -15.04 -6.33 19.27
CA GLU A 389 -15.78 -7.15 18.30
C GLU A 389 -16.85 -6.32 17.56
N GLU A 390 -17.54 -5.41 18.27
CA GLU A 390 -18.52 -4.51 17.67
C GLU A 390 -17.86 -3.56 16.65
N TRP A 391 -16.70 -2.98 17.01
CA TRP A 391 -15.91 -2.16 16.07
C TRP A 391 -15.52 -2.96 14.83
N ARG A 392 -14.93 -4.14 15.00
CA ARG A 392 -14.53 -5.00 13.86
C ARG A 392 -15.74 -5.37 12.98
N ASN A 393 -16.90 -5.62 13.57
CA ASN A 393 -18.13 -5.95 12.85
C ASN A 393 -18.77 -4.77 12.11
N ASN A 394 -18.72 -3.56 12.69
CA ASN A 394 -19.27 -2.35 12.07
C ASN A 394 -18.41 -1.81 10.93
N TYR A 395 -17.10 -2.10 11.00
CA TYR A 395 -16.08 -1.59 10.10
C TYR A 395 -15.40 -2.71 9.29
N LYS A 396 -16.16 -3.71 8.84
CA LYS A 396 -15.66 -4.77 7.95
C LYS A 396 -15.02 -4.23 6.68
N THR A 397 -14.09 -5.00 6.12
CA THR A 397 -13.41 -4.70 4.85
C THR A 397 -14.40 -4.73 3.69
N PHE A 398 -15.37 -5.66 3.73
CA PHE A 398 -16.40 -5.84 2.71
C PHE A 398 -17.71 -5.23 3.19
N GLN A 399 -18.03 -4.04 2.70
CA GLN A 399 -19.33 -3.42 2.86
C GLN A 399 -19.51 -2.31 1.82
N LEU A 400 -20.72 -1.75 1.77
CA LEU A 400 -20.97 -0.54 1.01
C LEU A 400 -20.12 0.63 1.54
N PRO A 401 -19.86 1.65 0.71
CA PRO A 401 -19.10 2.82 1.14
C PRO A 401 -19.65 3.43 2.43
N TYR A 402 -18.76 3.95 3.27
CA TYR A 402 -19.12 4.50 4.56
C TYR A 402 -19.96 5.76 4.41
N ASP A 403 -20.91 5.93 5.32
CA ASP A 403 -21.52 7.25 5.50
C ASP A 403 -20.55 8.17 6.26
N ARG A 404 -20.88 9.46 6.30
CA ARG A 404 -20.08 10.47 6.97
C ARG A 404 -19.76 10.12 8.44
N LYS A 405 -20.73 9.55 9.15
CA LYS A 405 -20.58 9.20 10.57
C LYS A 405 -19.52 8.10 10.73
N LYS A 406 -19.59 7.04 9.94
CA LYS A 406 -18.58 5.97 9.94
C LYS A 406 -17.18 6.46 9.59
N ILE A 407 -17.08 7.37 8.62
CA ILE A 407 -15.80 8.02 8.25
C ILE A 407 -15.25 8.80 9.46
N GLU A 408 -16.07 9.64 10.09
CA GLU A 408 -15.66 10.46 11.23
C GLU A 408 -15.24 9.59 12.44
N GLU A 409 -15.93 8.48 12.71
CA GLU A 409 -15.59 7.56 13.79
C GLU A 409 -14.22 6.88 13.57
N VAL A 410 -13.95 6.30 12.40
CA VAL A 410 -12.64 5.66 12.10
C VAL A 410 -11.51 6.68 12.08
N LEU A 411 -11.75 7.87 11.53
CA LEU A 411 -10.78 8.96 11.51
C LEU A 411 -10.42 9.40 12.94
N SER A 412 -11.42 9.50 13.81
CA SER A 412 -11.24 9.87 15.22
C SER A 412 -10.40 8.82 15.96
N ILE A 413 -10.72 7.53 15.82
CA ILE A 413 -9.98 6.44 16.47
C ILE A 413 -8.52 6.40 16.02
N SER A 414 -8.28 6.43 14.71
CA SER A 414 -6.90 6.44 14.16
C SER A 414 -6.10 7.67 14.59
N SER A 415 -6.74 8.84 14.64
CA SER A 415 -6.12 10.06 15.18
C SER A 415 -5.80 9.90 16.67
N LEU A 416 -6.71 9.34 17.46
CA LEU A 416 -6.51 9.15 18.89
C LEU A 416 -5.32 8.22 19.19
N ASN A 417 -5.16 7.14 18.42
CA ASN A 417 -4.04 6.21 18.56
C ASN A 417 -2.67 6.91 18.41
N VAL A 418 -2.53 7.83 17.46
CA VAL A 418 -1.30 8.63 17.31
C VAL A 418 -1.18 9.68 18.43
N LYS A 419 -2.29 10.34 18.77
CA LYS A 419 -2.31 11.41 19.77
C LYS A 419 -1.89 10.91 21.15
N ASN A 420 -2.42 9.76 21.57
CA ASN A 420 -2.13 9.14 22.87
C ASN A 420 -0.65 8.72 22.97
N ASN A 421 -0.09 8.23 21.86
CA ASN A 421 1.23 7.63 21.85
C ASN A 421 2.35 8.54 21.36
N LYS A 422 2.07 9.82 21.11
CA LYS A 422 3.07 10.80 20.63
C LYS A 422 4.40 10.74 21.39
N GLN A 423 4.35 10.76 22.73
CA GLN A 423 5.58 10.80 23.53
C GLN A 423 6.37 9.49 23.45
N GLN A 424 5.69 8.35 23.37
CA GLN A 424 6.33 7.05 23.20
C GLN A 424 6.95 6.92 21.80
N ILE A 425 6.27 7.40 20.75
CA ILE A 425 6.81 7.47 19.39
C ILE A 425 8.10 8.31 19.37
N ILE A 426 8.10 9.50 20.00
CA ILE A 426 9.29 10.36 20.08
C ILE A 426 10.42 9.65 20.83
N ALA A 427 10.12 8.97 21.94
CA ALA A 427 11.13 8.27 22.73
C ALA A 427 11.84 7.16 21.94
N GLU A 428 11.10 6.36 21.16
CA GLU A 428 11.72 5.32 20.33
C GLU A 428 12.49 5.92 19.13
N ILE A 429 12.02 7.03 18.54
CA ILE A 429 12.81 7.75 17.52
C ILE A 429 14.13 8.28 18.11
N GLN A 430 14.10 8.80 19.33
CA GLN A 430 15.30 9.26 20.03
C GLN A 430 16.25 8.11 20.35
N ALA A 431 15.73 6.94 20.73
CA ALA A 431 16.55 5.76 21.02
C ALA A 431 17.41 5.35 19.81
N VAL A 432 16.84 5.38 18.60
CA VAL A 432 17.57 5.11 17.36
C VAL A 432 18.71 6.11 17.09
N CYS A 433 18.59 7.34 17.60
CA CYS A 433 19.64 8.36 17.39
C CYS A 433 20.81 8.21 18.38
N THR A 434 20.68 7.37 19.41
CA THR A 434 21.66 7.21 20.49
C THR A 434 22.37 5.86 20.50
N ASP A 435 21.84 4.89 19.76
CA ASP A 435 22.44 3.59 19.46
C ASP A 435 23.37 3.70 18.24
#